data_AF-A0A7L4REV8-F1
#
_entry.id   AF-A0A7L4REV8-F1
#
_cell.length_a   1.000
_cell.length_b   1.000
_cell.length_c   1.000
_cell.angle_alpha   90.00
_cell.angle_beta   90.00
_cell.angle_gamma   90.00
#
_symmetry.space_group_name_H-M   'P 1'
#
loop_
_entity.id
_entity.type
_entity.pdbx_description
1 polymer ?
#
loop_
_entity_poly.entity_id
_entity_poly.type
_entity_poly.pdbx_seq_one_letter_code
_entity_poly.pdbx_strand_id
1 'polypeptide(L)'
;MKKYLAILVLAFLLFGCTGGGGQPPQQQPPAQPPSTNQTPPVTPPPKPSPFPMKIVYEMVQGTMQGGILVNQTIEITYWLEDEKNCSARASVLGLATMQGVGGGGQPYAKVTVYLDNGDVVASNWQQESDLSFDTAKPQAADIDFLLLMNYIFNSAGKNFMNDPIWNSTEPIILKEVNVFGSESNISITKLSESTSGVVPCTEFSVVVRGTTSSEQLIACVARITDTNPLPYIVYLKPKGGEGGPNWKLKSVGKVKTLTQQEWNTCNQQGGSVESIRDSNNCITEYKCMSLKERAEMQIKNSQGPDCQVSQQIVDALATCWEQQKNADFERGNQGCVTAVRCP
;
A
#
# COMPACT_ATOMS: atom_id res chain seq x y z
N MET A 1 37.34 0.65 -40.06
CA MET A 1 38.43 -0.31 -40.33
C MET A 1 38.50 -1.33 -39.19
N LYS A 2 38.50 -2.63 -39.52
CA LYS A 2 38.69 -3.85 -38.68
C LYS A 2 37.58 -4.09 -37.63
N LYS A 3 36.62 -5.04 -37.75
CA LYS A 3 36.61 -6.50 -38.04
C LYS A 3 37.49 -7.36 -37.12
N TYR A 4 36.84 -8.13 -36.23
CA TYR A 4 37.15 -9.50 -35.77
C TYR A 4 35.78 -10.13 -35.40
N LEU A 5 35.18 -11.08 -36.14
CA LEU A 5 35.52 -12.51 -36.35
C LEU A 5 35.49 -13.28 -35.02
N ALA A 6 34.37 -13.87 -34.58
CA ALA A 6 33.77 -15.17 -34.95
C ALA A 6 34.67 -16.40 -34.69
N ILE A 7 34.17 -17.37 -33.90
CA ILE A 7 34.31 -18.86 -33.92
C ILE A 7 33.98 -19.37 -32.48
N LEU A 8 32.84 -20.02 -32.19
CA LEU A 8 32.36 -21.38 -32.51
C LEU A 8 33.04 -22.47 -31.65
N VAL A 9 32.33 -22.97 -30.63
CA VAL A 9 32.52 -24.33 -30.08
C VAL A 9 31.13 -24.95 -29.89
N LEU A 10 30.83 -25.83 -30.84
CA LEU A 10 29.72 -26.78 -30.86
C LEU A 10 30.20 -28.07 -30.17
N ALA A 11 29.24 -28.83 -29.63
CA ALA A 11 29.31 -30.26 -29.23
C ALA A 11 29.72 -30.59 -27.78
N PHE A 12 28.72 -30.94 -26.97
CA PHE A 12 28.68 -32.20 -26.20
C PHE A 12 27.21 -32.58 -25.92
N LEU A 13 26.52 -33.06 -26.95
CA LEU A 13 25.26 -33.81 -26.85
C LEU A 13 25.60 -35.30 -27.06
N LEU A 14 26.12 -35.99 -26.05
CA LEU A 14 26.21 -37.46 -26.02
C LEU A 14 26.34 -37.97 -24.57
N PHE A 15 25.21 -38.17 -23.90
CA PHE A 15 24.99 -39.24 -22.92
C PHE A 15 23.54 -39.67 -23.15
N GLY A 16 23.23 -40.83 -23.73
CA GLY A 16 23.82 -42.14 -23.47
C GLY A 16 22.83 -42.93 -22.62
N CYS A 17 21.71 -43.37 -23.21
CA CYS A 17 20.83 -44.37 -22.62
C CYS A 17 21.60 -45.69 -22.58
N THR A 18 22.02 -46.11 -21.39
CA THR A 18 22.43 -47.49 -21.13
C THR A 18 21.50 -48.08 -20.08
N GLY A 19 20.72 -49.07 -20.53
CA GLY A 19 19.93 -49.92 -19.66
C GLY A 19 20.81 -50.72 -18.71
N GLY A 20 20.28 -51.00 -17.54
CA GLY A 20 20.91 -51.83 -16.54
C GLY A 20 19.88 -52.45 -15.62
N GLY A 21 19.76 -53.78 -15.71
CA GLY A 21 19.47 -54.66 -14.58
C GLY A 21 18.03 -54.77 -14.12
N GLY A 22 17.31 -55.77 -14.65
CA GLY A 22 16.14 -56.32 -13.96
C GLY A 22 16.55 -56.93 -12.62
N GLN A 23 15.98 -56.42 -11.52
CA GLN A 23 15.97 -57.11 -10.24
C GLN A 23 14.88 -58.20 -10.25
N PRO A 24 15.14 -59.37 -9.65
CA PRO A 24 14.13 -60.40 -9.49
C PRO A 24 13.00 -59.93 -8.53
N PRO A 25 11.76 -60.43 -8.68
CA PRO A 25 10.63 -59.94 -7.90
C PRO A 25 10.82 -60.28 -6.42
N GLN A 26 10.93 -59.27 -5.56
CA GLN A 26 10.69 -59.44 -4.13
C GLN A 26 9.21 -59.71 -3.92
N GLN A 27 8.89 -60.84 -3.29
CA GLN A 27 7.56 -61.14 -2.77
C GLN A 27 7.14 -60.04 -1.78
N GLN A 28 6.22 -59.17 -2.20
CA GLN A 28 5.52 -58.26 -1.31
C GLN A 28 4.65 -59.08 -0.34
N PRO A 29 4.76 -58.86 0.98
CA PRO A 29 3.78 -59.37 1.93
C PRO A 29 2.38 -58.85 1.59
N PRO A 30 1.31 -59.63 1.86
CA PRO A 30 -0.06 -59.20 1.58
C PRO A 30 -0.35 -57.83 2.18
N ALA A 31 -0.89 -56.93 1.36
CA ALA A 31 -1.31 -55.59 1.77
C ALA A 31 -2.30 -55.71 2.96
N GLN A 32 -1.94 -55.10 4.08
CA GLN A 32 -2.91 -54.86 5.15
C GLN A 32 -4.02 -53.96 4.61
N PRO A 33 -5.31 -54.29 4.85
CA PRO A 33 -6.40 -53.42 4.45
C PRO A 33 -6.23 -52.04 5.09
N PRO A 34 -6.49 -50.95 4.35
CA PRO A 34 -6.36 -49.60 4.87
C PRO A 34 -7.28 -49.44 6.09
N SER A 35 -6.67 -49.06 7.22
CA SER A 35 -7.41 -48.67 8.43
C SER A 35 -8.26 -47.44 8.09
N THR A 36 -9.56 -47.63 7.94
CA THR A 36 -10.56 -46.60 7.58
C THR A 36 -10.92 -45.68 8.74
N ASN A 37 -10.05 -45.52 9.74
CA ASN A 37 -10.33 -44.72 10.93
C ASN A 37 -9.38 -43.53 11.10
N GLN A 38 -9.00 -42.88 10.00
CA GLN A 38 -8.47 -41.52 10.08
C GLN A 38 -9.65 -40.55 10.08
N THR A 39 -10.00 -40.08 11.27
CA THR A 39 -10.82 -38.87 11.45
C THR A 39 -10.21 -37.78 10.57
N PRO A 40 -10.99 -37.10 9.70
CA PRO A 40 -10.49 -36.02 8.88
C PRO A 40 -9.75 -35.01 9.78
N PRO A 41 -8.54 -34.54 9.40
CA PRO A 41 -7.86 -33.52 10.17
C PRO A 41 -8.81 -32.34 10.34
N VAL A 42 -9.14 -32.04 11.60
CA VAL A 42 -9.99 -30.91 11.96
C VAL A 42 -9.33 -29.68 11.37
N THR A 43 -9.95 -29.11 10.34
CA THR A 43 -9.44 -27.91 9.70
C THR A 43 -9.55 -26.79 10.74
N PRO A 44 -8.44 -26.13 11.13
CA PRO A 44 -8.51 -25.03 12.07
C PRO A 44 -9.44 -23.95 11.51
N PRO A 45 -10.19 -23.24 12.37
CA PRO A 45 -11.08 -22.19 11.92
C PRO A 45 -10.30 -21.16 11.09
N PRO A 46 -10.90 -20.64 10.00
CA PRO A 46 -10.23 -19.66 9.14
C PRO A 46 -9.82 -18.44 9.97
N LYS A 47 -8.54 -18.07 9.87
CA LYS A 47 -7.98 -16.90 10.53
C LYS A 47 -8.70 -15.65 10.00
N PRO A 48 -9.17 -14.71 10.85
CA PRO A 48 -9.78 -13.47 10.40
C PRO A 48 -8.82 -12.68 9.49
N SER A 49 -9.30 -12.23 8.34
CA SER A 49 -8.49 -11.40 7.44
C SER A 49 -8.14 -10.06 8.11
N PRO A 50 -6.88 -9.61 8.05
CA PRO A 50 -6.48 -8.29 8.53
C PRO A 50 -6.92 -7.16 7.58
N PHE A 51 -7.40 -7.49 6.37
CA PHE A 51 -7.87 -6.54 5.36
C PHE A 51 -9.39 -6.29 5.47
N PRO A 52 -9.90 -5.16 4.97
CA PRO A 52 -9.20 -4.08 4.27
C PRO A 52 -8.31 -3.25 5.19
N MET A 53 -7.26 -2.62 4.64
CA MET A 53 -6.31 -1.77 5.34
C MET A 53 -6.04 -0.50 4.53
N LYS A 54 -6.19 0.67 5.17
CA LYS A 54 -5.79 1.97 4.62
C LYS A 54 -4.56 2.46 5.35
N ILE A 55 -3.55 2.89 4.60
CA ILE A 55 -2.25 3.34 5.11
C ILE A 55 -1.96 4.71 4.49
N VAL A 56 -1.76 5.73 5.32
CA VAL A 56 -1.53 7.11 4.87
C VAL A 56 -0.16 7.58 5.31
N TYR A 57 0.67 8.00 4.36
CA TYR A 57 2.00 8.54 4.56
C TYR A 57 2.05 10.04 4.29
N GLU A 58 2.80 10.76 5.12
CA GLU A 58 3.27 12.10 4.84
C GLU A 58 4.75 12.04 4.47
N MET A 59 5.14 12.71 3.40
CA MET A 59 6.53 12.91 3.02
C MET A 59 6.82 14.39 2.92
N VAL A 60 7.91 14.82 3.52
CA VAL A 60 8.40 16.19 3.39
C VAL A 60 9.63 16.15 2.50
N GLN A 61 9.50 16.75 1.31
CA GLN A 61 10.59 16.89 0.37
C GLN A 61 11.03 18.35 0.32
N GLY A 62 12.31 18.60 0.61
CA GLY A 62 12.93 19.90 0.38
C GLY A 62 13.31 20.04 -1.10
N THR A 63 12.85 21.10 -1.75
CA THR A 63 13.28 21.48 -3.11
C THR A 63 13.89 22.87 -3.08
N MET A 64 14.99 23.07 -3.79
CA MET A 64 15.59 24.40 -3.90
C MET A 64 14.88 25.18 -5.01
N GLN A 65 14.13 26.22 -4.65
CA GLN A 65 13.54 27.17 -5.60
C GLN A 65 14.19 28.53 -5.42
N GLY A 66 14.91 29.00 -6.44
CA GLY A 66 15.59 30.31 -6.40
C GLY A 66 16.64 30.44 -5.29
N GLY A 67 17.26 29.32 -4.87
CA GLY A 67 18.22 29.32 -3.74
C GLY A 67 17.59 29.21 -2.35
N ILE A 68 16.26 29.14 -2.26
CA ILE A 68 15.51 28.96 -1.01
C ILE A 68 15.02 27.52 -0.95
N LEU A 69 15.21 26.87 0.21
CA LEU A 69 14.64 25.55 0.47
C LEU A 69 13.12 25.71 0.68
N VAL A 70 12.34 25.23 -0.28
CA VAL A 70 10.88 25.12 -0.19
C VAL A 70 10.54 23.69 0.13
N ASN A 71 9.95 23.48 1.31
CA ASN A 71 9.43 22.17 1.70
C ASN A 71 8.06 21.96 1.04
N GLN A 72 7.94 20.86 0.31
CA GLN A 72 6.67 20.37 -0.20
C GLN A 72 6.26 19.15 0.60
N THR A 73 5.00 19.13 1.02
CA THR A 73 4.41 17.97 1.68
C THR A 73 3.66 17.15 0.64
N ILE A 74 4.05 15.89 0.48
CA ILE A 74 3.38 14.91 -0.38
C ILE A 74 2.67 13.93 0.53
N GLU A 75 1.39 13.67 0.28
CA GLU A 75 0.64 12.62 0.98
C GLU A 75 0.48 11.42 0.05
N ILE A 76 0.87 10.22 0.49
CA ILE A 76 0.61 8.98 -0.24
C ILE A 76 -0.39 8.15 0.55
N THR A 77 -1.46 7.68 -0.09
CA THR A 77 -2.42 6.78 0.54
C THR A 77 -2.48 5.46 -0.20
N TYR A 78 -2.42 4.36 0.55
CA TYR A 78 -2.66 3.00 0.07
C TYR A 78 -3.97 2.46 0.65
N TRP A 79 -4.74 1.76 -0.17
CA TRP A 79 -5.89 0.95 0.23
C TRP A 79 -5.64 -0.48 -0.21
N LEU A 80 -5.45 -1.40 0.73
CA LEU A 80 -5.22 -2.82 0.51
C LEU A 80 -6.49 -3.58 0.91
N GLU A 81 -7.19 -4.17 -0.05
CA GLU A 81 -8.62 -4.43 0.15
C GLU A 81 -9.02 -5.89 0.00
N ASP A 82 -8.51 -6.54 -1.04
CA ASP A 82 -9.04 -7.82 -1.52
C ASP A 82 -7.93 -8.86 -1.57
N GLU A 83 -8.04 -9.87 -0.70
CA GLU A 83 -7.12 -11.00 -0.69
C GLU A 83 -7.44 -11.95 -1.85
N LYS A 84 -6.47 -12.15 -2.74
CA LYS A 84 -6.57 -13.08 -3.88
C LYS A 84 -5.31 -13.88 -4.05
N ASN A 85 -5.42 -14.97 -4.80
CA ASN A 85 -4.28 -15.69 -5.32
C ASN A 85 -3.92 -15.17 -6.72
N CYS A 86 -2.81 -14.47 -6.85
CA CYS A 86 -2.23 -14.05 -8.12
C CYS A 86 -1.12 -15.04 -8.51
N SER A 87 -1.32 -15.79 -9.60
CA SER A 87 -0.37 -16.83 -10.04
C SER A 87 -0.02 -17.84 -8.93
N ALA A 88 -1.03 -18.30 -8.20
CA ALA A 88 -0.93 -19.19 -7.03
C ALA A 88 -0.20 -18.60 -5.80
N ARG A 89 0.15 -17.32 -5.81
CA ARG A 89 0.72 -16.62 -4.65
C ARG A 89 -0.37 -15.82 -3.94
N ALA A 90 -0.45 -15.98 -2.62
CA ALA A 90 -1.33 -15.16 -1.79
C ALA A 90 -0.94 -13.69 -1.91
N SER A 91 -1.92 -12.83 -2.18
CA SER A 91 -1.69 -11.44 -2.51
C SER A 91 -2.88 -10.59 -2.06
N VAL A 92 -2.63 -9.30 -1.92
CA VAL A 92 -3.67 -8.31 -1.61
C VAL A 92 -3.67 -7.28 -2.72
N LEU A 93 -4.84 -7.08 -3.29
CA LEU A 93 -5.07 -6.08 -4.31
C LEU A 93 -5.53 -4.78 -3.68
N GLY A 94 -5.16 -3.67 -4.30
CA GLY A 94 -5.43 -2.36 -3.75
C GLY A 94 -5.24 -1.21 -4.73
N LEU A 95 -5.35 -0.01 -4.18
CA LEU A 95 -5.11 1.26 -4.86
C LEU A 95 -4.09 2.08 -4.08
N ALA A 96 -3.32 2.90 -4.77
CA ALA A 96 -2.49 3.94 -4.20
C ALA A 96 -2.81 5.28 -4.85
N THR A 97 -2.74 6.39 -4.10
CA THR A 97 -2.82 7.75 -4.64
C THR A 97 -1.75 8.64 -4.02
N MET A 98 -1.39 9.72 -4.72
CA MET A 98 -0.47 10.74 -4.23
C MET A 98 -1.11 12.14 -4.34
N GLN A 99 -0.98 12.93 -3.30
CA GLN A 99 -1.41 14.34 -3.25
C GLN A 99 -0.21 15.24 -3.00
N GLY A 100 -0.24 16.48 -3.50
CA GLY A 100 0.85 17.46 -3.32
C GLY A 100 1.95 17.39 -4.38
N VAL A 101 1.80 16.54 -5.39
CA VAL A 101 2.69 16.51 -6.57
C VAL A 101 2.17 17.56 -7.57
N GLY A 102 3.00 18.50 -8.01
CA GLY A 102 2.58 19.58 -8.91
C GLY A 102 1.96 19.05 -10.22
N GLY A 103 0.88 19.67 -10.72
CA GLY A 103 0.27 19.28 -12.00
C GLY A 103 -1.25 19.10 -12.07
N GLY A 104 -2.01 19.48 -11.03
CA GLY A 104 -3.46 19.68 -11.17
C GLY A 104 -4.37 18.44 -11.07
N GLY A 105 -3.91 17.33 -10.48
CA GLY A 105 -4.76 16.19 -10.16
C GLY A 105 -4.10 15.24 -9.15
N GLN A 106 -4.89 14.35 -8.54
CA GLN A 106 -4.39 13.30 -7.66
C GLN A 106 -4.22 12.02 -8.50
N PRO A 107 -3.00 11.62 -8.86
CA PRO A 107 -2.81 10.38 -9.60
C PRO A 107 -3.11 9.16 -8.74
N TYR A 108 -3.58 8.10 -9.38
CA TYR A 108 -3.87 6.80 -8.81
C TYR A 108 -3.06 5.71 -9.51
N ALA A 109 -2.71 4.68 -8.78
CA ALA A 109 -2.13 3.45 -9.28
C ALA A 109 -2.81 2.24 -8.64
N LYS A 110 -2.94 1.15 -9.37
CA LYS A 110 -3.32 -0.14 -8.78
C LYS A 110 -2.10 -0.76 -8.14
N VAL A 111 -2.27 -1.38 -6.98
CA VAL A 111 -1.19 -2.06 -6.28
C VAL A 111 -1.55 -3.51 -6.01
N THR A 112 -0.55 -4.37 -6.07
CA THR A 112 -0.63 -5.77 -5.65
C THR A 112 0.52 -6.02 -4.69
N VAL A 113 0.21 -6.46 -3.48
CA VAL A 113 1.18 -6.83 -2.45
C VAL A 113 1.18 -8.34 -2.30
N TYR A 114 2.31 -8.99 -2.53
CA TYR A 114 2.43 -10.44 -2.34
C TYR A 114 2.75 -10.75 -0.88
N LEU A 115 1.92 -11.58 -0.24
CA LEU A 115 1.98 -11.85 1.20
C LEU A 115 3.09 -12.83 1.62
N ASP A 116 3.74 -13.49 0.66
CA ASP A 116 4.82 -14.45 0.88
C ASP A 116 6.21 -13.81 0.96
N ASN A 117 6.46 -12.73 0.21
CA ASN A 117 7.74 -12.00 0.22
C ASN A 117 7.63 -10.47 0.34
N GLY A 118 6.42 -9.92 0.38
CA GLY A 118 6.19 -8.47 0.45
C GLY A 118 6.60 -7.72 -0.82
N ASP A 119 6.65 -8.39 -1.97
CA ASP A 119 6.80 -7.69 -3.25
C ASP A 119 5.58 -6.81 -3.51
N VAL A 120 5.83 -5.59 -3.98
CA VAL A 120 4.79 -4.68 -4.45
C VAL A 120 4.92 -4.46 -5.95
N VAL A 121 3.83 -4.67 -6.65
CA VAL A 121 3.71 -4.36 -8.08
C VAL A 121 2.65 -3.27 -8.22
N ALA A 122 2.98 -2.21 -8.95
CA ALA A 122 2.09 -1.09 -9.18
C ALA A 122 1.79 -0.91 -10.67
N SER A 123 0.63 -0.39 -11.03
CA SER A 123 0.42 0.12 -12.38
C SER A 123 1.09 1.49 -12.56
N ASN A 124 1.14 1.98 -13.80
CA ASN A 124 1.42 3.40 -14.05
C ASN A 124 0.45 4.29 -13.26
N TRP A 125 0.96 5.43 -12.79
CA TRP A 125 0.17 6.50 -12.19
C TRP A 125 -0.68 7.20 -13.26
N GLN A 126 -1.99 7.28 -13.05
CA GLN A 126 -2.97 7.84 -13.99
C GLN A 126 -3.99 8.70 -13.25
N GLN A 127 -4.71 9.58 -13.94
CA GLN A 127 -5.88 10.23 -13.34
C GLN A 127 -6.95 9.17 -13.02
N GLU A 128 -7.77 9.43 -12.02
CA GLU A 128 -8.82 8.49 -11.59
C GLU A 128 -9.74 8.06 -12.75
N SER A 129 -10.10 9.01 -13.63
CA SER A 129 -10.94 8.77 -14.82
C SER A 129 -10.32 7.81 -15.84
N ASP A 130 -9.00 7.70 -15.85
CA ASP A 130 -8.24 6.91 -16.83
C ASP A 130 -7.85 5.53 -16.28
N LEU A 131 -8.11 5.29 -14.99
CA LEU A 131 -7.78 4.06 -14.29
C LEU A 131 -8.73 2.92 -14.70
N SER A 132 -8.58 2.40 -15.91
CA SER A 132 -9.38 1.24 -16.36
C SER A 132 -8.78 -0.07 -15.83
N PHE A 133 -9.62 -1.01 -15.35
CA PHE A 133 -9.16 -2.26 -14.73
C PHE A 133 -8.31 -3.14 -15.66
N ASP A 134 -8.50 -3.04 -16.98
CA ASP A 134 -7.97 -3.98 -17.96
C ASP A 134 -6.77 -3.48 -18.79
N THR A 135 -6.42 -2.19 -18.75
CA THR A 135 -5.33 -1.63 -19.59
C THR A 135 -4.06 -1.24 -18.85
N ALA A 136 -4.10 -1.19 -17.52
CA ALA A 136 -2.98 -0.73 -16.73
C ALA A 136 -1.88 -1.81 -16.64
N LYS A 137 -0.76 -1.59 -17.34
CA LYS A 137 0.37 -2.54 -17.31
C LYS A 137 1.06 -2.50 -15.95
N PRO A 138 1.39 -3.67 -15.35
CA PRO A 138 2.18 -3.71 -14.14
C PRO A 138 3.61 -3.24 -14.42
N GLN A 139 4.14 -2.44 -13.51
CA GLN A 139 5.54 -2.06 -13.43
C GLN A 139 6.03 -2.33 -12.00
N ALA A 140 7.29 -2.71 -11.87
CA ALA A 140 7.94 -2.67 -10.56
C ALA A 140 7.97 -1.19 -10.12
N ALA A 141 7.58 -0.91 -8.89
CA ALA A 141 7.74 0.43 -8.36
C ALA A 141 9.25 0.69 -8.18
N ASP A 142 9.78 1.75 -8.81
CA ASP A 142 11.20 2.12 -8.69
C ASP A 142 11.58 2.41 -7.22
N ILE A 143 10.61 2.85 -6.42
CA ILE A 143 10.69 2.98 -4.97
C ILE A 143 9.33 2.57 -4.39
N ASP A 144 9.35 1.55 -3.53
CA ASP A 144 8.18 1.15 -2.76
C ASP A 144 8.19 1.84 -1.39
N PHE A 145 7.29 2.82 -1.21
CA PHE A 145 7.20 3.55 0.06
C PHE A 145 6.56 2.74 1.18
N LEU A 146 5.73 1.76 0.83
CA LEU A 146 5.02 0.93 1.79
C LEU A 146 5.97 -0.13 2.37
N LEU A 147 6.62 -0.92 1.51
CA LEU A 147 7.48 -2.06 1.91
C LEU A 147 8.95 -1.88 1.50
N LEU A 148 9.52 -0.67 1.68
CA LEU A 148 10.92 -0.37 1.30
C LEU A 148 11.93 -1.43 1.77
N MET A 149 11.79 -1.92 3.00
CA MET A 149 12.73 -2.92 3.53
C MET A 149 12.61 -4.26 2.77
N ASN A 150 11.41 -4.67 2.37
CA ASN A 150 11.23 -5.81 1.48
C ASN A 150 11.89 -5.56 0.13
N TYR A 151 11.66 -4.38 -0.46
CA TYR A 151 12.31 -4.01 -1.72
C TYR A 151 13.84 -4.12 -1.64
N ILE A 152 14.45 -3.60 -0.57
CA ILE A 152 15.89 -3.66 -0.32
C ILE A 152 16.39 -5.12 -0.18
N PHE A 153 15.70 -5.95 0.62
CA PHE A 153 16.11 -7.34 0.82
C PHE A 153 15.89 -8.21 -0.43
N ASN A 154 14.76 -8.03 -1.12
CA ASN A 154 14.40 -8.78 -2.31
C ASN A 154 15.37 -8.46 -3.46
N SER A 155 15.82 -7.21 -3.57
CA SER A 155 16.89 -6.81 -4.50
C SER A 155 18.23 -7.52 -4.25
N ALA A 156 18.46 -8.02 -3.03
CA ALA A 156 19.62 -8.83 -2.65
C ALA A 156 19.33 -10.34 -2.62
N GLY A 157 18.18 -10.79 -3.16
CA GLY A 157 17.78 -12.20 -3.16
C GLY A 157 17.39 -12.75 -1.79
N LYS A 158 17.04 -11.89 -0.83
CA LYS A 158 16.57 -12.25 0.52
C LYS A 158 15.11 -11.87 0.71
N ASN A 159 14.49 -12.28 1.81
CA ASN A 159 13.11 -11.94 2.13
C ASN A 159 13.03 -11.32 3.52
N PHE A 160 12.78 -10.02 3.58
CA PHE A 160 12.75 -9.29 4.85
C PHE A 160 11.70 -9.83 5.85
N MET A 161 10.60 -10.41 5.38
CA MET A 161 9.49 -10.83 6.26
C MET A 161 9.87 -11.98 7.20
N ASN A 162 10.80 -12.83 6.78
CA ASN A 162 11.26 -13.99 7.55
C ASN A 162 12.77 -13.97 7.80
N ASP A 163 13.43 -12.84 7.53
CA ASP A 163 14.87 -12.72 7.69
C ASP A 163 15.28 -12.73 9.18
N PRO A 164 16.45 -13.32 9.53
CA PRO A 164 16.97 -13.30 10.90
C PRO A 164 17.19 -11.89 11.49
N ILE A 165 17.23 -10.83 10.67
CA ILE A 165 17.44 -9.43 11.12
C ILE A 165 16.47 -9.00 12.23
N TRP A 166 15.26 -9.55 12.26
CA TRP A 166 14.26 -9.24 13.29
C TRP A 166 14.72 -9.61 14.71
N ASN A 167 15.63 -10.57 14.83
CA ASN A 167 16.15 -11.08 16.10
C ASN A 167 17.67 -10.93 16.24
N SER A 168 18.37 -10.48 15.20
CA SER A 168 19.82 -10.32 15.18
C SER A 168 20.25 -9.01 15.84
N THR A 169 21.37 -9.04 16.55
CA THR A 169 22.13 -7.85 16.96
C THR A 169 23.30 -7.55 16.01
N GLU A 170 23.65 -8.50 15.15
CA GLU A 170 24.69 -8.35 14.15
C GLU A 170 24.16 -7.66 12.88
N PRO A 171 24.96 -6.81 12.22
CA PRO A 171 24.59 -6.21 10.94
C PRO A 171 24.41 -7.26 9.85
N ILE A 172 23.37 -7.13 9.05
CA ILE A 172 23.24 -7.83 7.78
C ILE A 172 23.80 -6.94 6.68
N ILE A 173 24.74 -7.51 5.92
CA ILE A 173 25.30 -6.88 4.73
C ILE A 173 24.57 -7.44 3.50
N LEU A 174 23.98 -6.52 2.74
CA LEU A 174 23.39 -6.75 1.43
C LEU A 174 24.32 -6.14 0.39
N LYS A 175 24.67 -6.92 -0.63
CA LYS A 175 25.62 -6.51 -1.67
C LYS A 175 24.88 -6.24 -2.97
N GLU A 176 25.42 -5.31 -3.76
CA GLU A 176 24.97 -5.05 -5.13
C GLU A 176 23.45 -4.76 -5.20
N VAL A 177 22.93 -4.03 -4.20
CA VAL A 177 21.50 -3.74 -4.10
C VAL A 177 21.17 -2.54 -4.97
N ASN A 178 20.27 -2.70 -5.93
CA ASN A 178 19.79 -1.59 -6.76
C ASN A 178 18.63 -0.86 -6.07
N VAL A 179 18.95 0.24 -5.38
CA VAL A 179 17.97 1.06 -4.65
C VAL A 179 18.23 2.52 -5.00
N PHE A 180 17.18 3.30 -5.19
CA PHE A 180 17.28 4.72 -5.55
C PHE A 180 18.01 4.97 -6.88
N GLY A 181 17.93 4.02 -7.81
CA GLY A 181 18.52 4.14 -9.16
C GLY A 181 20.03 3.93 -9.22
N SER A 182 20.65 3.42 -8.14
CA SER A 182 22.09 3.08 -8.13
C SER A 182 22.34 1.77 -7.40
N GLU A 183 23.37 1.05 -7.84
CA GLU A 183 23.84 -0.14 -7.15
C GLU A 183 24.70 0.26 -5.94
N SER A 184 24.39 -0.27 -4.77
CA SER A 184 25.10 0.03 -3.53
C SER A 184 25.16 -1.16 -2.59
N ASN A 185 26.17 -1.16 -1.71
CA ASN A 185 26.23 -2.09 -0.59
C ASN A 185 25.49 -1.47 0.60
N ILE A 186 24.56 -2.22 1.19
CA ILE A 186 23.71 -1.75 2.28
C ILE A 186 24.01 -2.58 3.53
N SER A 187 24.28 -1.91 4.65
CA SER A 187 24.38 -2.54 5.96
C SER A 187 23.15 -2.20 6.78
N ILE A 188 22.48 -3.22 7.30
CA ILE A 188 21.24 -3.06 8.07
C ILE A 188 21.46 -3.64 9.46
N THR A 189 21.16 -2.86 10.49
CA THR A 189 21.32 -3.26 11.89
C THR A 189 20.06 -2.94 12.66
N LYS A 190 19.50 -3.94 13.34
CA LYS A 190 18.41 -3.72 14.29
C LYS A 190 18.90 -2.86 15.47
N LEU A 191 18.14 -1.85 15.84
CA LEU A 191 18.46 -0.94 16.93
C LEU A 191 17.63 -1.26 18.18
N SER A 192 16.34 -0.96 18.13
CA SER A 192 15.44 -1.06 19.28
C SER A 192 13.98 -1.15 18.84
N GLU A 193 13.13 -1.55 19.76
CA GLU A 193 11.69 -1.38 19.60
C GLU A 193 11.31 0.08 19.91
N SER A 194 10.31 0.60 19.22
CA SER A 194 9.87 1.98 19.31
C SER A 194 8.35 2.05 19.36
N THR A 195 7.84 2.87 20.27
CA THR A 195 6.42 3.20 20.41
C THR A 195 6.15 4.65 20.05
N SER A 196 7.12 5.33 19.43
CA SER A 196 7.06 6.76 19.10
C SER A 196 6.24 7.07 17.84
N GLY A 197 5.96 6.06 17.01
CA GLY A 197 5.16 6.19 15.80
C GLY A 197 3.67 5.94 16.01
N VAL A 198 2.90 6.03 14.93
CA VAL A 198 1.44 5.76 14.91
C VAL A 198 1.12 4.31 15.31
N VAL A 199 2.03 3.38 15.03
CA VAL A 199 1.99 2.00 15.51
C VAL A 199 3.34 1.61 16.09
N PRO A 200 3.40 0.64 17.03
CA PRO A 200 4.66 0.08 17.48
C PRO A 200 5.48 -0.50 16.31
N CYS A 201 6.78 -0.23 16.31
CA CYS A 201 7.68 -0.65 15.25
C CYS A 201 9.07 -1.00 15.77
N THR A 202 9.84 -1.69 14.95
CA THR A 202 11.26 -1.98 15.20
C THR A 202 12.10 -1.02 14.37
N GLU A 203 13.04 -0.33 15.02
CA GLU A 203 13.98 0.57 14.37
C GLU A 203 15.19 -0.20 13.83
N PHE A 204 15.56 0.09 12.59
CA PHE A 204 16.73 -0.41 11.90
C PHE A 204 17.57 0.77 11.44
N SER A 205 18.87 0.71 11.66
CA SER A 205 19.81 1.57 10.96
C SER A 205 20.09 0.98 9.60
N VAL A 206 19.90 1.78 8.55
CA VAL A 206 20.22 1.44 7.17
C VAL A 206 21.38 2.33 6.73
N VAL A 207 22.54 1.74 6.49
CA VAL A 207 23.74 2.45 6.01
C VAL A 207 23.93 2.10 4.54
N VAL A 208 23.74 3.07 3.66
CA VAL A 208 23.99 2.95 2.22
C VAL A 208 25.41 3.43 1.96
N ARG A 209 26.30 2.51 1.54
CA ARG A 209 27.66 2.86 1.16
C ARG A 209 27.73 3.12 -0.34
N GLY A 210 27.80 4.40 -0.70
CA GLY A 210 28.17 4.83 -2.03
C GLY A 210 29.70 4.84 -2.23
N THR A 211 30.13 5.21 -3.43
CA THR A 211 31.56 5.29 -3.80
C THR A 211 32.28 6.46 -3.12
N THR A 212 31.56 7.55 -2.79
CA THR A 212 32.13 8.81 -2.29
C THR A 212 31.50 9.31 -0.98
N SER A 213 30.34 8.77 -0.58
CA SER A 213 29.65 9.13 0.66
C SER A 213 28.94 7.90 1.24
N SER A 214 28.75 7.91 2.55
CA SER A 214 27.86 6.97 3.23
C SER A 214 26.68 7.73 3.80
N GLU A 215 25.48 7.35 3.41
CA GLU A 215 24.25 7.88 4.00
C GLU A 215 23.73 6.90 5.04
N GLN A 216 23.29 7.44 6.18
CA GLN A 216 22.72 6.65 7.26
C GLN A 216 21.28 7.09 7.52
N LEU A 217 20.37 6.14 7.37
CA LEU A 217 18.94 6.30 7.58
C LEU A 217 18.53 5.47 8.80
N ILE A 218 17.44 5.90 9.45
CA ILE A 218 16.74 5.13 10.48
C ILE A 218 15.38 4.77 9.90
N ALA A 219 15.11 3.49 9.70
CA ALA A 219 13.82 2.94 9.29
C ALA A 219 13.11 2.29 10.48
N CYS A 220 11.92 2.76 10.83
CA CYS A 220 11.05 2.06 11.76
C CYS A 220 10.02 1.27 10.96
N VAL A 221 9.94 -0.03 11.20
CA VAL A 221 9.11 -0.96 10.46
C VAL A 221 8.09 -1.59 11.39
N ALA A 222 6.83 -1.58 11.02
CA ALA A 222 5.77 -2.22 11.78
C ALA A 222 6.08 -3.72 11.95
N ARG A 223 5.85 -4.24 13.15
CA ARG A 223 6.04 -5.67 13.41
C ARG A 223 4.98 -6.50 12.68
N ILE A 224 5.41 -7.65 12.16
CA ILE A 224 4.51 -8.64 11.59
C ILE A 224 3.79 -9.35 12.75
N THR A 225 2.47 -9.29 12.76
CA THR A 225 1.59 -9.95 13.72
C THR A 225 0.38 -10.53 13.00
N ASP A 226 -0.46 -11.25 13.74
CA ASP A 226 -1.73 -11.76 13.17
C ASP A 226 -2.69 -10.65 12.74
N THR A 227 -2.60 -9.48 13.36
CA THR A 227 -3.42 -8.31 13.05
C THR A 227 -2.74 -7.33 12.10
N ASN A 228 -1.43 -7.51 11.85
CA ASN A 228 -0.65 -6.73 10.90
C ASN A 228 0.29 -7.67 10.10
N PRO A 229 -0.15 -8.22 8.96
CA PRO A 229 0.63 -9.21 8.22
C PRO A 229 1.79 -8.61 7.41
N LEU A 230 1.89 -7.28 7.33
CA LEU A 230 2.85 -6.60 6.46
C LEU A 230 3.85 -5.76 7.29
N PRO A 231 5.16 -5.87 7.01
CA PRO A 231 6.18 -5.06 7.65
C PRO A 231 6.31 -3.68 6.98
N TYR A 232 5.25 -2.88 7.00
CA TYR A 232 5.27 -1.57 6.38
C TYR A 232 6.12 -0.56 7.15
N ILE A 233 6.66 0.43 6.44
CA ILE A 233 7.42 1.53 7.05
C ILE A 233 6.48 2.36 7.94
N VAL A 234 6.88 2.63 9.19
CA VAL A 234 6.20 3.60 10.07
C VAL A 234 6.85 4.97 9.93
N TYR A 235 8.16 5.01 9.81
CA TYR A 235 8.87 6.21 9.38
C TYR A 235 10.26 5.83 8.85
N LEU A 236 10.85 6.69 8.03
CA LEU A 236 12.30 6.76 7.85
C LEU A 236 12.81 8.18 7.72
N LYS A 237 14.00 8.37 8.28
CA LYS A 237 14.59 9.68 8.47
C LYS A 237 16.11 9.57 8.36
N PRO A 238 16.80 10.65 7.98
CA PRO A 238 18.24 10.76 8.17
C PRO A 238 18.61 10.55 9.63
N LYS A 239 19.71 9.84 9.88
CA LYS A 239 20.32 9.83 11.20
C LYS A 239 21.01 11.17 11.44
N GLY A 240 20.54 11.92 12.43
CA GLY A 240 21.00 13.29 12.73
C GLY A 240 19.99 14.37 12.36
N GLY A 241 18.90 14.04 11.67
CA GLY A 241 17.75 14.92 11.47
C GLY A 241 17.86 15.93 10.32
N GLU A 242 19.02 16.06 9.69
CA GLU A 242 19.25 16.98 8.57
C GLU A 242 19.51 16.23 7.26
N GLY A 243 18.91 16.71 6.15
CA GLY A 243 19.09 16.17 4.80
C GLY A 243 18.30 14.87 4.51
N GLY A 244 18.11 14.53 3.23
CA GLY A 244 17.50 13.26 2.82
C GLY A 244 15.98 13.15 3.00
N PRO A 245 15.39 11.99 2.64
CA PRO A 245 13.95 11.77 2.70
C PRO A 245 13.44 11.69 4.14
N ASN A 246 12.37 12.42 4.43
CA ASN A 246 11.62 12.31 5.68
C ASN A 246 10.17 11.93 5.36
N TRP A 247 9.84 10.69 5.64
CA TRP A 247 8.50 10.12 5.48
C TRP A 247 8.01 9.52 6.80
N LYS A 248 6.72 9.67 7.07
CA LYS A 248 6.10 9.16 8.29
C LYS A 248 4.70 8.67 7.99
N LEU A 249 4.32 7.58 8.62
CA LEU A 249 2.96 7.12 8.68
C LEU A 249 2.14 8.13 9.47
N LYS A 250 1.05 8.63 8.88
CA LYS A 250 0.05 9.47 9.55
C LYS A 250 -1.05 8.64 10.20
N SER A 251 -1.52 7.62 9.50
CA SER A 251 -2.60 6.77 9.98
C SER A 251 -2.58 5.39 9.30
N VAL A 252 -3.08 4.41 10.04
CA VAL A 252 -3.40 3.08 9.53
C VAL A 252 -4.73 2.64 10.15
N GLY A 253 -5.60 2.02 9.35
CA GLY A 253 -6.92 1.60 9.84
C GLY A 253 -7.63 0.62 8.91
N LYS A 254 -8.67 -0.04 9.42
CA LYS A 254 -9.51 -0.96 8.64
C LYS A 254 -10.57 -0.19 7.85
N VAL A 255 -10.19 0.33 6.69
CA VAL A 255 -11.06 1.14 5.84
C VAL A 255 -11.13 0.51 4.46
N LYS A 256 -12.33 0.12 4.03
CA LYS A 256 -12.60 -0.30 2.65
C LYS A 256 -12.90 0.92 1.78
N THR A 257 -12.41 0.94 0.54
CA THR A 257 -12.99 1.76 -0.53
C THR A 257 -14.21 1.04 -1.12
N LEU A 258 -15.02 1.78 -1.88
CA LEU A 258 -16.12 1.18 -2.62
C LEU A 258 -15.56 0.53 -3.89
N THR A 259 -16.02 -0.68 -4.19
CA THR A 259 -15.72 -1.36 -5.46
C THR A 259 -16.20 -0.53 -6.64
N GLN A 260 -15.64 -0.72 -7.84
CA GLN A 260 -16.10 -0.05 -9.06
C GLN A 260 -17.59 -0.27 -9.32
N GLN A 261 -18.12 -1.45 -9.00
CA GLN A 261 -19.55 -1.74 -9.14
C GLN A 261 -20.38 -0.92 -8.13
N GLU A 262 -19.95 -0.84 -6.87
CA GLU A 262 -20.61 0.01 -5.86
C GLU A 262 -20.53 1.49 -6.24
N TRP A 263 -19.40 1.93 -6.80
CA TRP A 263 -19.21 3.29 -7.32
C TRP A 263 -20.12 3.59 -8.50
N ASN A 264 -20.15 2.69 -9.50
CA ASN A 264 -21.02 2.81 -10.66
C ASN A 264 -22.50 2.76 -10.26
N THR A 265 -22.85 1.88 -9.32
CA THR A 265 -24.21 1.79 -8.76
C THR A 265 -24.56 3.09 -8.03
N CYS A 266 -23.62 3.64 -7.25
CA CYS A 266 -23.79 4.91 -6.58
C CYS A 266 -24.11 6.03 -7.56
N ASN A 267 -23.29 6.17 -8.60
CA ASN A 267 -23.47 7.20 -9.62
C ASN A 267 -24.76 6.99 -10.44
N GLN A 268 -25.07 5.74 -10.80
CA GLN A 268 -26.30 5.40 -11.52
C GLN A 268 -27.56 5.72 -10.70
N GLN A 269 -27.48 5.63 -9.38
CA GLN A 269 -28.54 6.01 -8.46
C GLN A 269 -28.56 7.50 -8.13
N GLY A 270 -27.73 8.32 -8.79
CA GLY A 270 -27.62 9.75 -8.53
C GLY A 270 -26.94 10.09 -7.19
N GLY A 271 -26.25 9.14 -6.58
CA GLY A 271 -25.44 9.32 -5.38
C GLY A 271 -24.03 9.82 -5.68
N SER A 272 -23.32 10.17 -4.62
CA SER A 272 -21.91 10.54 -4.60
C SER A 272 -21.19 9.71 -3.55
N VAL A 273 -19.96 9.29 -3.84
CA VAL A 273 -19.12 8.59 -2.86
C VAL A 273 -18.43 9.62 -1.99
N GLU A 274 -18.72 9.57 -0.69
CA GLU A 274 -18.19 10.52 0.29
C GLU A 274 -17.35 9.81 1.35
N SER A 275 -16.31 10.49 1.84
CA SER A 275 -15.51 9.99 2.96
C SER A 275 -16.17 10.36 4.29
N ILE A 276 -16.50 9.36 5.11
CA ILE A 276 -16.96 9.57 6.49
C ILE A 276 -15.73 9.74 7.39
N ARG A 277 -15.79 10.71 8.29
CA ARG A 277 -14.69 11.04 9.20
C ARG A 277 -15.12 10.92 10.66
N ASP A 278 -14.20 10.48 11.51
CA ASP A 278 -14.40 10.48 12.97
C ASP A 278 -14.23 11.89 13.57
N SER A 279 -14.39 11.98 14.90
CA SER A 279 -14.21 13.23 15.64
C SER A 279 -12.79 13.80 15.60
N ASN A 280 -11.80 13.00 15.20
CA ASN A 280 -10.41 13.41 15.02
C ASN A 280 -10.09 13.75 13.55
N ASN A 281 -11.11 13.83 12.69
CA ASN A 281 -11.01 14.11 11.27
C ASN A 281 -10.31 13.01 10.44
N CYS A 282 -10.20 11.79 10.98
CA CYS A 282 -9.68 10.62 10.28
C CYS A 282 -10.78 9.96 9.44
N ILE A 283 -10.49 9.59 8.19
CA ILE A 283 -11.45 8.89 7.32
C ILE A 283 -11.63 7.45 7.82
N THR A 284 -12.85 7.07 8.17
CA THR A 284 -13.21 5.76 8.70
C THR A 284 -13.88 4.84 7.68
N GLU A 285 -14.56 5.41 6.68
CA GLU A 285 -15.20 4.65 5.59
C GLU A 285 -15.45 5.55 4.38
N TYR A 286 -15.60 4.95 3.20
CA TYR A 286 -16.20 5.60 2.03
C TYR A 286 -17.59 5.02 1.84
N LYS A 287 -18.60 5.88 1.82
CA LYS A 287 -20.00 5.47 1.69
C LYS A 287 -20.62 6.12 0.46
N CYS A 288 -21.41 5.36 -0.28
CA CYS A 288 -22.30 5.95 -1.27
C CYS A 288 -23.39 6.72 -0.52
N MET A 289 -23.42 8.03 -0.73
CA MET A 289 -24.41 8.93 -0.15
C MET A 289 -25.34 9.42 -1.24
N SER A 290 -26.64 9.33 -0.99
CA SER A 290 -27.63 10.03 -1.80
C SER A 290 -27.43 11.55 -1.71
N LEU A 291 -27.95 12.29 -2.69
CA LEU A 291 -27.95 13.76 -2.66
C LEU A 291 -28.54 14.32 -1.36
N LYS A 292 -29.58 13.66 -0.82
CA LYS A 292 -30.21 14.06 0.45
C LYS A 292 -29.31 13.82 1.65
N GLU A 293 -28.70 12.63 1.77
CA GLU A 293 -27.76 12.36 2.86
C GLU A 293 -26.56 13.32 2.81
N ARG A 294 -26.06 13.63 1.60
CA ARG A 294 -24.97 14.59 1.42
C ARG A 294 -25.41 15.99 1.83
N ALA A 295 -26.62 16.40 1.46
CA ALA A 295 -27.16 17.71 1.81
C ALA A 295 -27.33 17.85 3.33
N GLU A 296 -27.85 16.81 3.99
CA GLU A 296 -27.99 16.75 5.43
C GLU A 296 -26.64 16.89 6.15
N MET A 297 -25.65 16.12 5.72
CA MET A 297 -24.30 16.19 6.29
C MET A 297 -23.66 17.57 6.08
N GLN A 298 -23.79 18.15 4.89
CA GLN A 298 -23.26 19.48 4.60
C GLN A 298 -23.91 20.55 5.45
N ILE A 299 -25.23 20.52 5.63
CA ILE A 299 -25.96 21.47 6.49
C ILE A 299 -25.50 21.31 7.93
N LYS A 300 -25.44 20.07 8.44
CA LYS A 300 -24.96 19.76 9.79
C LYS A 300 -23.56 20.31 10.05
N ASN A 301 -22.63 20.12 9.11
CA ASN A 301 -21.26 20.60 9.22
C ASN A 301 -21.13 22.11 9.03
N SER A 302 -22.08 22.72 8.31
CA SER A 302 -22.08 24.15 8.06
C SER A 302 -22.64 24.93 9.24
N GLN A 303 -23.51 24.38 10.08
CA GLN A 303 -24.16 25.09 11.18
C GLN A 303 -23.52 24.87 12.56
N GLY A 304 -23.94 25.65 13.55
CA GLY A 304 -23.49 25.47 14.94
C GLY A 304 -23.98 24.15 15.55
N PRO A 305 -23.31 23.63 16.59
CA PRO A 305 -23.59 22.31 17.17
C PRO A 305 -25.01 22.18 17.74
N ASP A 306 -25.63 23.28 18.16
CA ASP A 306 -26.98 23.29 18.74
C ASP A 306 -28.10 23.42 17.70
N CYS A 307 -27.74 23.56 16.41
CA CYS A 307 -28.72 23.72 15.34
C CYS A 307 -29.28 22.37 14.89
N GLN A 308 -30.60 22.25 14.84
CA GLN A 308 -31.25 21.08 14.21
C GLN A 308 -31.24 21.19 12.69
N VAL A 309 -31.03 20.07 12.00
CA VAL A 309 -31.06 20.02 10.54
C VAL A 309 -32.53 19.93 10.10
N SER A 310 -33.01 20.93 9.37
CA SER A 310 -34.38 20.95 8.83
C SER A 310 -34.46 20.17 7.53
N GLN A 311 -35.39 19.22 7.44
CA GLN A 311 -35.62 18.42 6.22
C GLN A 311 -35.94 19.30 5.00
N GLN A 312 -36.64 20.43 5.20
CA GLN A 312 -36.96 21.37 4.14
C GLN A 312 -35.69 22.00 3.53
N ILE A 313 -34.68 22.28 4.36
CA ILE A 313 -33.39 22.84 3.94
C ILE A 313 -32.56 21.76 3.23
N VAL A 314 -32.60 20.52 3.73
CA VAL A 314 -31.97 19.35 3.08
C VAL A 314 -32.52 19.16 1.68
N ASP A 315 -33.85 19.16 1.53
CA ASP A 315 -34.51 18.96 0.25
C ASP A 315 -34.21 20.11 -0.72
N ALA A 316 -34.17 21.36 -0.22
CA ALA A 316 -33.80 22.53 -1.03
C ALA A 316 -32.35 22.44 -1.53
N LEU A 317 -31.40 22.06 -0.68
CA LEU A 317 -29.98 21.89 -1.06
C LEU A 317 -29.79 20.75 -2.05
N ALA A 318 -30.45 19.60 -1.82
CA ALA A 318 -30.40 18.48 -2.73
C ALA A 318 -30.94 18.88 -4.12
N THR A 319 -32.05 19.64 -4.16
CA THR A 319 -32.62 20.17 -5.40
C THR A 319 -31.68 21.15 -6.09
N CYS A 320 -31.03 22.05 -5.34
CA CYS A 320 -30.00 22.93 -5.92
C CYS A 320 -28.92 22.11 -6.61
N TRP A 321 -28.37 21.10 -5.93
CA TRP A 321 -27.30 20.25 -6.47
C TRP A 321 -27.69 19.43 -7.69
N GLU A 322 -28.95 19.02 -7.78
CA GLU A 322 -29.47 18.32 -8.95
C GLU A 322 -29.54 19.25 -10.17
N GLN A 323 -29.85 20.53 -9.98
CA GLN A 323 -30.00 21.52 -11.05
C GLN A 323 -28.69 22.25 -11.37
N GLN A 324 -27.83 22.48 -10.38
CA GLN A 324 -26.59 23.26 -10.45
C GLN A 324 -25.58 22.81 -9.39
N LYS A 325 -24.27 22.90 -9.65
CA LYS A 325 -23.27 22.39 -8.68
C LYS A 325 -23.03 23.26 -7.43
N ASN A 326 -23.63 24.45 -7.34
CA ASN A 326 -23.37 25.41 -6.27
C ASN A 326 -24.63 25.76 -5.48
N ALA A 327 -24.46 26.11 -4.22
CA ALA A 327 -25.53 26.57 -3.34
C ALA A 327 -24.97 27.53 -2.29
N ASP A 328 -25.72 28.59 -1.99
CA ASP A 328 -25.40 29.55 -0.93
C ASP A 328 -26.30 29.32 0.29
N PHE A 329 -25.74 29.51 1.48
CA PHE A 329 -26.44 29.32 2.76
C PHE A 329 -26.80 30.65 3.40
N GLU A 330 -28.09 30.85 3.69
CA GLU A 330 -28.52 31.90 4.60
C GLU A 330 -28.49 31.40 6.04
N ARG A 331 -28.06 32.26 6.96
CA ARG A 331 -27.91 31.92 8.37
C ARG A 331 -28.68 32.88 9.25
N GLY A 332 -29.37 32.34 10.25
CA GLY A 332 -29.98 33.13 11.30
C GLY A 332 -28.96 33.62 12.34
N ASN A 333 -29.46 34.35 13.35
CA ASN A 333 -28.63 34.98 14.39
C ASN A 333 -27.82 33.99 15.25
N GLN A 334 -28.14 32.70 15.24
CA GLN A 334 -27.42 31.64 15.96
C GLN A 334 -26.48 30.81 15.05
N GLY A 335 -26.26 31.26 13.81
CA GLY A 335 -25.43 30.54 12.84
C GLY A 335 -26.10 29.31 12.21
N CYS A 336 -27.34 28.99 12.59
CA CYS A 336 -28.15 27.93 11.99
C CYS A 336 -28.54 28.31 10.55
N VAL A 337 -28.44 27.35 9.64
CA VAL A 337 -28.88 27.54 8.26
C VAL A 337 -30.41 27.68 8.27
N THR A 338 -30.92 28.75 7.67
CA THR A 338 -32.36 29.05 7.60
C THR A 338 -32.92 28.92 6.20
N ALA A 339 -32.08 29.08 5.17
CA ALA A 339 -32.46 28.88 3.78
C ALA A 339 -31.24 28.52 2.92
N VAL A 340 -31.52 27.96 1.74
CA VAL A 340 -30.54 27.63 0.70
C VAL A 340 -30.95 28.35 -0.58
N ARG A 341 -30.00 29.01 -1.23
CA ARG A 341 -30.20 29.62 -2.55
C ARG A 341 -29.43 28.86 -3.61
N CYS A 342 -30.10 28.52 -4.70
CA CYS A 342 -29.46 28.04 -5.92
C CYS A 342 -29.22 29.28 -6.80
N PRO A 343 -27.96 29.72 -7.01
CA PRO A 343 -27.66 30.94 -7.76
C PRO A 343 -28.05 30.91 -9.24
#